data_AF-A0A965G9Y6-F1
#
_entry.id   AF-A0A965G9Y6-F1
#
_cell.length_a   1.000
_cell.length_b   1.000
_cell.length_c   1.000
_cell.angle_alpha   90.00
_cell.angle_beta   90.00
_cell.angle_gamma   90.00
#
_symmetry.space_group_name_H-M   'P 1'
#
loop_
_entity.id
_entity.type
_entity.pdbx_description
1 polymer ?
#
loop_
_entity_poly.entity_id
_entity_poly.type
_entity_poly.pdbx_seq_one_letter_code
_entity_poly.pdbx_strand_id
1 'polypeptide(L)'
;TNGGGIRDMLPAKTFVPTNASIVRPSWSSLQSGYTTSSGPWKVTSSGPYTLTVGDVATVLPFGNTAATTTITGADVWAALENGVSQISLGAGRFPQVSGLKFTFDMSIAANSGRVTAVTLTDGTPIPKSTAVTYTLATNDFMVAGGDGYTMFGGLAKARTRDVLETVVREAIIRDSANGPVVMSTDGRITRIG
;
A
#
# COMPACT_ATOMS: atom_id res chain seq x y z
N THR A 1 -15.50 7.21 -0.95
CA THR A 1 -15.34 6.61 0.39
C THR A 1 -14.08 5.75 0.36
N ASN A 2 -13.04 6.13 1.12
CA ASN A 2 -11.89 5.23 1.34
C ASN A 2 -12.41 4.07 2.19
N GLY A 3 -12.54 2.89 1.61
CA GLY A 3 -13.23 1.72 2.20
C GLY A 3 -12.36 0.47 2.33
N GLY A 4 -11.19 0.41 1.67
CA GLY A 4 -10.33 -0.78 1.71
C GLY A 4 -8.84 -0.51 1.89
N GLY A 5 -8.45 0.73 2.16
CA GLY A 5 -7.06 1.10 2.45
C GLY A 5 -6.64 0.91 3.91
N ILE A 6 -5.33 0.96 4.13
CA ILE A 6 -4.65 0.98 5.43
C ILE A 6 -5.18 2.13 6.31
N ARG A 7 -5.48 1.86 7.59
CA ARG A 7 -6.07 2.87 8.51
C ARG A 7 -5.18 3.36 9.62
N ASP A 8 -4.10 2.64 9.89
CA ASP A 8 -3.18 3.00 10.94
C ASP A 8 -1.74 2.62 10.53
N MET A 9 -0.79 3.06 11.33
CA MET A 9 0.60 2.61 11.27
C MET A 9 0.72 1.18 11.79
N LEU A 10 1.88 0.55 11.58
CA LEU A 10 2.18 -0.76 12.14
C LEU A 10 3.49 -0.70 12.94
N PRO A 11 3.50 -1.01 14.26
CA PRO A 11 2.36 -1.27 15.15
C PRO A 11 1.32 -0.13 15.20
N ALA A 12 0.06 -0.46 15.47
CA ALA A 12 -1.06 0.48 15.40
C ALA A 12 -0.96 1.59 16.45
N LYS A 13 -1.06 2.84 16.01
CA LYS A 13 -0.99 4.00 16.91
C LYS A 13 -2.24 4.11 17.77
N THR A 14 -3.40 3.76 17.22
CA THR A 14 -4.70 3.92 17.89
C THR A 14 -5.12 2.70 18.71
N PHE A 15 -4.37 1.59 18.60
CA PHE A 15 -4.60 0.39 19.38
C PHE A 15 -3.84 0.44 20.71
N VAL A 16 -4.55 0.19 21.82
CA VAL A 16 -3.97 0.09 23.16
C VAL A 16 -4.01 -1.38 23.62
N PRO A 17 -2.85 -2.07 23.68
CA PRO A 17 -2.78 -3.43 24.17
C PRO A 17 -3.07 -3.48 25.67
N THR A 18 -3.73 -4.54 26.14
CA THR A 18 -3.97 -4.76 27.58
C THR A 18 -2.70 -5.07 28.35
N ASN A 19 -1.73 -5.73 27.72
CA ASN A 19 -0.41 -5.95 28.29
C ASN A 19 0.46 -4.68 28.10
N ALA A 20 0.56 -3.87 29.15
CA ALA A 20 1.35 -2.64 29.16
C ALA A 20 2.88 -2.88 29.16
N SER A 21 3.34 -4.11 29.37
CA SER A 21 4.77 -4.45 29.42
C SER A 21 5.40 -4.66 28.04
N ILE A 22 4.61 -4.62 26.96
CA ILE A 22 5.14 -4.83 25.60
C ILE A 22 5.83 -3.58 25.07
N VAL A 23 6.88 -3.75 24.26
CA VAL A 23 7.64 -2.63 23.70
C VAL A 23 6.86 -2.03 22.53
N ARG A 24 6.54 -0.73 22.61
CA ARG A 24 5.72 -0.01 21.64
C ARG A 24 6.46 1.19 21.03
N PRO A 25 6.11 1.60 19.79
CA PRO A 25 6.63 2.83 19.22
C PRO A 25 6.08 4.06 19.95
N SER A 26 6.94 5.06 20.17
CA SER A 26 6.52 6.42 20.47
C SER A 26 6.25 7.18 19.17
N TRP A 27 5.04 7.72 19.01
CA TRP A 27 4.60 8.41 17.80
C TRP A 27 4.56 9.93 18.01
N SER A 28 5.20 10.69 17.12
CA SER A 28 5.06 12.15 17.03
C SER A 28 4.30 12.56 15.76
N SER A 29 3.49 13.62 15.83
CA SER A 29 2.91 14.25 14.65
C SER A 29 4.00 14.87 13.77
N LEU A 30 4.06 14.50 12.49
CA LEU A 30 4.81 15.27 11.50
C LEU A 30 3.95 16.43 10.98
N GLN A 31 4.60 17.55 10.69
CA GLN A 31 3.97 18.71 10.07
C GLN A 31 3.55 18.40 8.62
N SER A 32 2.49 19.08 8.16
CA SER A 32 1.76 18.87 6.90
C SER A 32 2.64 18.54 5.68
N GLY A 33 2.55 17.30 5.19
CA GLY A 33 3.05 16.89 3.87
C GLY A 33 3.42 15.41 3.77
N TYR A 34 3.11 14.78 2.64
CA TYR A 34 3.75 13.53 2.20
C TYR A 34 5.18 13.85 1.73
N THR A 35 6.07 14.18 2.67
CA THR A 35 7.48 14.53 2.38
C THR A 35 8.43 13.36 2.62
N THR A 36 7.94 12.28 3.22
CA THR A 36 8.67 11.03 3.44
C THR A 36 7.73 9.85 3.27
N SER A 37 8.29 8.68 2.97
CA SER A 37 7.61 7.39 2.90
C SER A 37 6.89 6.96 4.19
N SER A 38 7.01 7.72 5.29
CA SER A 38 6.39 7.46 6.59
C SER A 38 5.00 8.11 6.79
N GLY A 39 4.49 8.90 5.83
CA GLY A 39 3.19 9.57 5.99
C GLY A 39 3.20 10.67 7.08
N PRO A 40 2.03 11.12 7.59
CA PRO A 40 1.94 12.23 8.55
C PRO A 40 2.42 11.91 9.96
N TRP A 41 2.93 10.69 10.22
CA TRP A 41 3.38 10.26 11.54
C TRP A 41 4.81 9.72 11.47
N LYS A 42 5.64 10.10 12.45
CA LYS A 42 7.02 9.62 12.59
C LYS A 42 7.19 8.85 13.90
N VAL A 43 7.85 7.70 13.81
CA VAL A 43 8.34 6.96 14.98
C VAL A 43 9.56 7.70 15.56
N THR A 44 9.57 7.92 16.87
CA THR A 44 10.66 8.61 17.58
C THR A 44 11.54 7.71 18.42
N SER A 45 11.17 6.44 18.59
CA SER A 45 11.98 5.41 19.24
C SER A 45 12.52 4.40 18.22
N SER A 46 13.46 3.54 18.62
CA SER A 46 13.90 2.37 17.84
C SER A 46 13.34 1.08 18.45
N GLY A 47 13.07 0.09 17.60
CA GLY A 47 12.58 -1.23 18.00
C GLY A 47 13.69 -2.17 18.53
N PRO A 48 13.43 -3.48 18.64
CA PRO A 48 12.27 -4.18 18.08
C PRO A 48 10.97 -3.89 18.85
N TYR A 49 9.86 -3.78 18.11
CA TYR A 49 8.54 -3.56 18.68
C TYR A 49 7.75 -4.85 18.75
N THR A 50 6.90 -4.98 19.76
CA THR A 50 5.94 -6.08 19.85
C THR A 50 4.70 -5.76 19.03
N LEU A 51 4.40 -6.64 18.09
CA LEU A 51 3.16 -6.65 17.33
C LEU A 51 2.15 -7.61 17.96
N THR A 52 0.91 -7.19 18.00
CA THR A 52 -0.23 -7.97 18.46
C THR A 52 -1.23 -8.18 17.32
N VAL A 53 -2.14 -9.15 17.46
CA VAL A 53 -3.24 -9.33 16.50
C VAL A 53 -4.11 -8.07 16.41
N GLY A 54 -4.31 -7.39 17.54
CA GLY A 54 -5.06 -6.12 17.59
C GLY A 54 -4.41 -5.01 16.77
N ASP A 55 -3.08 -5.01 16.62
CA ASP A 55 -2.40 -4.07 15.72
C ASP A 55 -2.79 -4.31 14.26
N VAL A 56 -2.69 -5.56 13.78
CA VAL A 56 -2.98 -5.90 12.38
C VAL A 56 -4.46 -5.66 12.08
N ALA A 57 -5.36 -6.03 13.00
CA ALA A 57 -6.80 -5.79 12.86
C ALA A 57 -7.15 -4.29 12.83
N THR A 58 -6.44 -3.45 13.60
CA THR A 58 -6.63 -1.99 13.57
C THR A 58 -6.14 -1.37 12.26
N VAL A 59 -5.05 -1.90 11.69
CA VAL A 59 -4.52 -1.47 10.39
C VAL A 59 -5.44 -1.87 9.24
N LEU A 60 -6.05 -3.06 9.30
CA LEU A 60 -6.88 -3.68 8.26
C LEU A 60 -8.32 -4.02 8.74
N PRO A 61 -9.15 -3.03 9.12
CA PRO A 61 -10.38 -3.28 9.87
C PRO A 61 -11.60 -3.69 9.02
N PHE A 62 -11.47 -3.81 7.69
CA PHE A 62 -12.61 -3.94 6.78
C PHE A 62 -13.04 -5.37 6.47
N GLY A 63 -12.26 -6.38 6.90
CA GLY A 63 -12.54 -7.76 6.54
C GLY A 63 -12.37 -8.06 5.03
N ASN A 64 -11.63 -7.22 4.31
CA ASN A 64 -11.29 -7.45 2.90
C ASN A 64 -10.56 -8.78 2.73
N THR A 65 -10.75 -9.42 1.58
CA THR A 65 -9.98 -10.61 1.18
C THR A 65 -8.82 -10.24 0.27
N ALA A 66 -7.73 -11.01 0.34
CA ALA A 66 -6.66 -10.91 -0.65
C ALA A 66 -7.19 -11.39 -2.01
N ALA A 67 -6.88 -10.67 -3.08
CA ALA A 67 -7.36 -10.95 -4.41
C ALA A 67 -6.24 -10.90 -5.45
N THR A 68 -6.32 -11.76 -6.46
CA THR A 68 -5.46 -11.71 -7.64
C THR A 68 -6.29 -11.55 -8.91
N THR A 69 -5.83 -10.70 -9.84
CA THR A 69 -6.46 -10.51 -11.15
C THR A 69 -5.38 -10.34 -12.24
N THR A 70 -5.77 -10.51 -13.50
CA THR A 70 -4.91 -10.18 -14.65
C THR A 70 -5.11 -8.72 -15.02
N ILE A 71 -4.01 -7.99 -15.23
CA ILE A 71 -4.02 -6.57 -15.58
C ILE A 71 -3.12 -6.32 -16.80
N THR A 72 -3.52 -5.43 -17.71
CA THR A 72 -2.65 -5.05 -18.83
C THR A 72 -1.58 -4.05 -18.38
N GLY A 73 -0.49 -3.92 -19.14
CA GLY A 73 0.49 -2.86 -18.91
C GLY A 73 -0.15 -1.48 -18.93
N ALA A 74 -1.06 -1.20 -19.89
CA ALA A 74 -1.82 0.05 -19.93
C ALA A 74 -2.63 0.31 -18.65
N ASP A 75 -3.30 -0.72 -18.11
CA ASP A 75 -4.08 -0.61 -16.89
C ASP A 75 -3.21 -0.44 -15.63
N VAL A 76 -1.98 -0.98 -15.61
CA VAL A 76 -1.02 -0.70 -14.53
C VAL A 76 -0.72 0.81 -14.47
N TRP A 77 -0.46 1.45 -15.60
CA TRP A 77 -0.22 2.88 -15.64
C TRP A 77 -1.46 3.68 -15.25
N ALA A 78 -2.65 3.30 -15.73
CA ALA A 78 -3.90 3.95 -15.35
C ALA A 78 -4.19 3.84 -13.84
N ALA A 79 -3.90 2.69 -13.24
CA ALA A 79 -4.04 2.46 -11.81
C ALA A 79 -3.10 3.35 -10.98
N LEU A 80 -1.86 3.50 -11.43
CA LEU A 80 -0.89 4.38 -10.77
C LEU A 80 -1.29 5.86 -10.90
N GLU A 81 -1.75 6.30 -12.08
CA GLU A 81 -2.31 7.66 -12.30
C GLU A 81 -3.49 7.95 -11.37
N ASN A 82 -4.47 7.03 -11.30
CA ASN A 82 -5.57 7.14 -10.34
C ASN A 82 -5.04 7.27 -8.92
N GLY A 83 -4.07 6.42 -8.55
CA GLY A 83 -3.50 6.38 -7.22
C GLY A 83 -2.85 7.69 -6.76
N VAL A 84 -2.20 8.41 -7.69
CA VAL A 84 -1.55 9.70 -7.40
C VAL A 84 -2.41 10.92 -7.71
N SER A 85 -3.64 10.73 -8.20
CA SER A 85 -4.50 11.83 -8.67
C SER A 85 -5.01 12.75 -7.55
N GLN A 86 -5.22 12.23 -6.35
CA GLN A 86 -5.84 12.93 -5.22
C GLN A 86 -4.98 12.94 -3.94
N ILE A 87 -3.65 12.91 -4.08
CA ILE A 87 -2.70 12.93 -2.95
C ILE A 87 -2.97 14.12 -2.04
N SER A 88 -3.11 15.32 -2.60
CA SER A 88 -3.33 16.56 -1.84
C SER A 88 -4.66 16.61 -1.08
N LEU A 89 -5.61 15.73 -1.44
CA LEU A 89 -6.92 15.64 -0.80
C LEU A 89 -6.97 14.55 0.27
N GLY A 90 -5.88 13.80 0.48
CA GLY A 90 -5.86 12.68 1.44
C GLY A 90 -6.90 11.61 1.12
N ALA A 91 -7.24 11.41 -0.16
CA ALA A 91 -8.38 10.59 -0.57
C ALA A 91 -8.25 9.09 -0.30
N GLY A 92 -7.13 8.64 0.28
CA GLY A 92 -6.90 7.24 0.66
C GLY A 92 -6.47 6.31 -0.47
N ARG A 93 -6.53 6.78 -1.72
CA ARG A 93 -6.22 5.99 -2.93
C ARG A 93 -4.74 5.86 -3.26
N PHE A 94 -3.83 6.37 -2.44
CA PHE A 94 -2.40 6.32 -2.76
C PHE A 94 -1.87 4.88 -2.65
N PRO A 95 -1.25 4.32 -3.70
CA PRO A 95 -0.86 2.91 -3.72
C PRO A 95 0.49 2.69 -3.04
N GLN A 96 0.50 1.83 -2.02
CA GLN A 96 1.72 1.12 -1.64
C GLN A 96 1.96 -0.01 -2.65
N VAL A 97 3.21 -0.19 -3.08
CA VAL A 97 3.55 -1.13 -4.17
C VAL A 97 4.66 -2.12 -3.78
N SER A 98 4.63 -3.28 -4.42
CA SER A 98 5.69 -4.29 -4.38
C SER A 98 5.79 -4.94 -5.77
N GLY A 99 6.97 -5.42 -6.15
CA GLY A 99 7.20 -6.02 -7.48
C GLY A 99 7.35 -5.02 -8.63
N LEU A 100 7.17 -3.72 -8.38
CA LEU A 100 7.44 -2.64 -9.34
C LEU A 100 8.02 -1.40 -8.65
N LYS A 101 8.58 -0.51 -9.47
CA LYS A 101 8.96 0.85 -9.10
C LYS A 101 8.25 1.84 -10.01
N PHE A 102 7.86 3.01 -9.50
CA PHE A 102 7.33 4.07 -10.34
C PHE A 102 7.75 5.47 -9.88
N THR A 103 7.77 6.40 -10.84
CA THR A 103 8.03 7.82 -10.61
C THR A 103 6.80 8.64 -10.98
N PHE A 104 6.47 9.64 -10.17
CA PHE A 104 5.42 10.61 -10.48
C PHE A 104 5.85 12.06 -10.20
N ASP A 105 5.37 12.98 -11.03
CA ASP A 105 5.71 14.40 -11.03
C ASP A 105 4.54 15.26 -10.53
N MET A 106 4.68 15.84 -9.34
CA MET A 106 3.64 16.67 -8.73
C MET A 106 3.43 18.01 -9.42
N SER A 107 4.35 18.45 -10.28
CA SER A 107 4.16 19.64 -11.12
C SER A 107 3.18 19.40 -12.28
N ILE A 108 2.96 18.13 -12.65
CA ILE A 108 2.00 17.73 -13.68
C ILE A 108 0.61 17.58 -13.06
N ALA A 109 -0.41 18.13 -13.72
CA ALA A 109 -1.79 18.00 -13.29
C ALA A 109 -2.24 16.54 -13.19
N ALA A 110 -3.16 16.24 -12.26
CA ALA A 110 -3.66 14.89 -12.05
C ALA A 110 -4.26 14.33 -13.35
N ASN A 111 -4.01 13.05 -13.62
CA ASN A 111 -4.47 12.35 -14.82
C ASN A 111 -3.97 12.94 -16.16
N SER A 112 -2.95 13.80 -16.13
CA SER A 112 -2.37 14.45 -17.32
C SER A 112 -0.98 13.89 -17.67
N GLY A 113 -0.70 12.63 -17.29
CA GLY A 113 0.62 12.02 -17.43
C GLY A 113 1.55 12.30 -16.23
N ARG A 114 0.97 12.35 -15.03
CA ARG A 114 1.70 12.60 -13.78
C ARG A 114 2.66 11.45 -13.46
N VAL A 115 2.36 10.22 -13.86
CA VAL A 115 3.27 9.08 -13.76
C VAL A 115 4.21 9.09 -14.96
N THR A 116 5.51 9.23 -14.70
CA THR A 116 6.53 9.45 -15.73
C THR A 116 7.36 8.20 -16.03
N ALA A 117 7.48 7.27 -15.08
CA ALA A 117 8.19 6.01 -15.27
C ALA A 117 7.56 4.88 -14.47
N VAL A 118 7.51 3.66 -15.04
CA VAL A 118 7.09 2.44 -14.35
C VAL A 118 8.00 1.29 -14.81
N THR A 119 8.61 0.59 -13.85
CA THR A 119 9.49 -0.56 -14.11
C THR A 119 9.18 -1.70 -13.16
N LEU A 120 9.56 -2.93 -13.52
CA LEU A 120 9.73 -4.02 -12.56
C LEU A 120 10.91 -3.73 -11.62
N THR A 121 11.07 -4.54 -10.58
CA THR A 121 12.14 -4.38 -9.58
C THR A 121 13.55 -4.52 -10.16
N ASP A 122 13.70 -5.28 -11.24
CA ASP A 122 14.95 -5.45 -11.99
C ASP A 122 15.26 -4.31 -12.97
N GLY A 123 14.37 -3.31 -13.07
CA GLY A 123 14.51 -2.16 -13.97
C GLY A 123 13.85 -2.34 -15.32
N THR A 124 13.28 -3.51 -15.64
CA THR A 124 12.56 -3.73 -16.91
C THR A 124 11.36 -2.80 -17.01
N PRO A 125 11.24 -1.96 -18.06
CA PRO A 125 10.09 -1.07 -18.22
C PRO A 125 8.78 -1.83 -18.38
N ILE A 126 7.73 -1.37 -17.70
CA ILE A 126 6.36 -1.84 -17.95
C ILE A 126 5.78 -1.01 -19.11
N PRO A 127 5.52 -1.61 -20.29
CA PRO A 127 5.00 -0.86 -21.42
C PRO A 127 3.55 -0.41 -21.18
N LYS A 128 3.21 0.80 -21.64
CA LYS A 128 1.82 1.31 -21.72
C LYS A 128 1.06 0.60 -22.85
N SER A 129 0.84 -0.71 -22.70
CA SER A 129 0.29 -1.56 -23.77
C SER A 129 -0.76 -2.52 -23.24
N THR A 130 -1.77 -2.78 -24.06
CA THR A 130 -2.79 -3.81 -23.83
C THR A 130 -2.32 -5.21 -24.25
N ALA A 131 -1.21 -5.31 -25.00
CA ALA A 131 -0.68 -6.58 -25.50
C ALA A 131 0.12 -7.37 -24.45
N VAL A 132 0.57 -6.71 -23.39
CA VAL A 132 1.33 -7.33 -22.30
C VAL A 132 0.48 -7.33 -21.04
N THR A 133 0.42 -8.48 -20.38
CA THR A 133 -0.36 -8.66 -19.15
C THR A 133 0.51 -9.10 -17.99
N TYR A 134 0.02 -8.80 -16.79
CA TYR A 134 0.65 -9.10 -15.50
C TYR A 134 -0.40 -9.69 -14.56
N THR A 135 0.07 -10.42 -13.55
CA THR A 135 -0.78 -10.79 -12.41
C THR A 135 -0.64 -9.72 -11.33
N LEU A 136 -1.76 -9.09 -10.97
CA LEU A 136 -1.85 -8.15 -9.87
C LEU A 136 -2.34 -8.89 -8.63
N ALA A 137 -1.64 -8.73 -7.50
CA ALA A 137 -2.14 -9.07 -6.18
C ALA A 137 -2.54 -7.80 -5.42
N THR A 138 -3.75 -7.77 -4.87
CA THR A 138 -4.31 -6.64 -4.11
C THR A 138 -5.42 -7.14 -3.17
N ASN A 139 -6.43 -6.34 -2.87
CA ASN A 139 -7.64 -6.71 -2.15
C ASN A 139 -8.91 -6.63 -3.02
N ASP A 140 -9.94 -7.36 -2.59
CA ASP A 140 -11.25 -7.41 -3.24
C ASP A 140 -11.93 -6.04 -3.39
N PHE A 141 -11.83 -5.14 -2.41
CA PHE A 141 -12.36 -3.78 -2.50
C PHE A 141 -11.80 -3.01 -3.70
N MET A 142 -10.48 -3.03 -3.89
CA MET A 142 -9.85 -2.36 -5.03
C MET A 142 -10.22 -3.04 -6.35
N VAL A 143 -10.23 -4.38 -6.39
CA VAL A 143 -10.68 -5.14 -7.57
C VAL A 143 -12.12 -4.80 -7.95
N ALA A 144 -12.99 -4.57 -6.98
CA ALA A 144 -14.37 -4.13 -7.19
C ALA A 144 -14.50 -2.67 -7.64
N GLY A 145 -13.40 -1.95 -7.84
CA GLY A 145 -13.39 -0.55 -8.28
C GLY A 145 -13.35 0.47 -7.13
N GLY A 146 -13.16 0.01 -5.89
CA GLY A 146 -12.95 0.87 -4.74
C GLY A 146 -11.83 1.89 -4.97
N ASP A 147 -11.96 3.09 -4.38
CA ASP A 147 -11.00 4.19 -4.54
C ASP A 147 -10.70 4.62 -6.00
N GLY A 148 -11.59 4.28 -6.92
CA GLY A 148 -11.49 4.64 -8.34
C GLY A 148 -10.64 3.67 -9.16
N TYR A 149 -10.28 2.50 -8.62
CA TYR A 149 -9.50 1.48 -9.31
C TYR A 149 -10.34 0.64 -10.31
N THR A 150 -11.12 1.32 -11.17
CA THR A 150 -12.06 0.68 -12.10
C THR A 150 -11.38 -0.14 -13.20
N MET A 151 -10.10 0.09 -13.45
CA MET A 151 -9.29 -0.60 -14.46
C MET A 151 -8.92 -2.06 -14.07
N PHE A 152 -9.23 -2.51 -12.86
CA PHE A 152 -8.92 -3.89 -12.42
C PHE A 152 -9.90 -4.96 -12.92
N GLY A 153 -10.96 -4.56 -13.62
CA GLY A 153 -11.84 -5.48 -14.36
C GLY A 153 -12.91 -6.19 -13.52
N GLY A 154 -13.00 -5.91 -12.22
CA GLY A 154 -14.07 -6.41 -11.33
C GLY A 154 -13.85 -7.80 -10.77
N LEU A 155 -14.64 -8.16 -9.75
CA LEU A 155 -14.53 -9.44 -9.02
C LEU A 155 -14.76 -10.67 -9.90
N ALA A 156 -15.55 -10.55 -10.98
CA ALA A 156 -15.80 -11.65 -11.91
C ALA A 156 -14.53 -12.17 -12.61
N LYS A 157 -13.47 -11.36 -12.69
CA LYS A 157 -12.18 -11.73 -13.28
C LYS A 157 -11.12 -12.09 -12.25
N ALA A 158 -11.41 -11.90 -10.97
CA ALA A 158 -10.45 -12.08 -9.90
C ALA A 158 -10.65 -13.42 -9.18
N ARG A 159 -9.59 -13.82 -8.47
CA ARG A 159 -9.62 -14.92 -7.51
C ARG A 159 -9.41 -14.31 -6.13
N THR A 160 -10.42 -14.41 -5.27
CA THR A 160 -10.29 -14.06 -3.86
C THR A 160 -9.75 -15.24 -3.06
N ARG A 161 -9.10 -14.94 -1.94
CA ARG A 161 -8.47 -15.91 -1.04
C ARG A 161 -8.89 -15.59 0.40
N ASP A 162 -7.99 -15.83 1.34
CA ASP A 162 -8.18 -15.58 2.76
C ASP A 162 -8.36 -14.08 3.06
N VAL A 163 -8.90 -13.83 4.25
CA VAL A 163 -8.99 -12.48 4.82
C VAL A 163 -7.60 -11.85 4.82
N LEU A 164 -7.51 -10.61 4.30
CA LEU A 164 -6.26 -9.88 4.11
C LEU A 164 -5.52 -9.66 5.43
N GLU A 165 -6.24 -9.41 6.53
CA GLU A 165 -5.68 -9.35 7.89
C GLU A 165 -4.90 -10.64 8.20
N THR A 166 -5.53 -11.80 8.04
CA THR A 166 -4.90 -13.10 8.26
C THR A 166 -3.68 -13.28 7.37
N VAL A 167 -3.78 -12.97 6.08
CA VAL A 167 -2.64 -13.08 5.15
C VAL A 167 -1.44 -12.26 5.62
N VAL A 168 -1.67 -11.01 6.06
CA VAL A 168 -0.61 -10.12 6.54
C VAL A 168 -0.06 -10.60 7.88
N ARG A 169 -0.93 -11.01 8.81
CA ARG A 169 -0.52 -11.54 10.13
C ARG A 169 0.36 -12.77 9.99
N GLU A 170 -0.05 -13.74 9.17
CA GLU A 170 0.72 -14.97 8.94
C GLU A 170 2.05 -14.70 8.21
N ALA A 171 2.08 -13.71 7.31
CA ALA A 171 3.34 -13.27 6.69
C ALA A 171 4.31 -12.68 7.72
N ILE A 172 3.83 -11.82 8.64
CA ILE A 172 4.65 -11.26 9.72
C ILE A 172 5.16 -12.36 10.66
N ILE A 173 4.32 -13.32 11.04
CA ILE A 173 4.74 -14.46 11.86
C ILE A 173 5.84 -15.25 11.15
N ARG A 174 5.65 -15.56 9.87
CA ARG A 174 6.65 -16.28 9.07
C ARG A 174 7.97 -15.52 8.98
N ASP A 175 7.91 -14.24 8.64
CA ASP A 175 9.11 -13.42 8.42
C ASP A 175 9.85 -13.10 9.73
N SER A 176 9.14 -13.16 10.87
CA SER A 176 9.74 -12.97 12.20
C SER A 176 10.36 -14.23 12.81
N ALA A 177 10.28 -15.39 12.13
CA ALA A 177 10.75 -16.67 12.66
C ALA A 177 12.26 -16.69 13.00
N ASN A 178 13.06 -15.87 12.31
CA ASN A 178 14.52 -15.79 12.47
C ASN A 178 15.01 -14.45 13.04
N GLY A 179 14.11 -13.63 13.61
CA GLY A 179 14.44 -12.33 14.16
C GLY A 179 13.38 -11.26 13.82
N PRO A 180 13.53 -10.02 14.33
CA PRO A 180 12.57 -8.96 14.06
C PRO A 180 12.45 -8.64 12.56
N VAL A 181 11.22 -8.45 12.08
CA VAL A 181 10.97 -7.95 10.72
C VAL A 181 11.48 -6.52 10.61
N VAL A 182 12.39 -6.29 9.66
CA VAL A 182 12.93 -4.95 9.37
C VAL A 182 12.28 -4.41 8.11
N MET A 183 11.42 -3.40 8.29
CA MET A 183 10.83 -2.67 7.17
C MET A 183 11.71 -1.47 6.83
N SER A 184 12.14 -1.38 5.57
CA SER A 184 12.93 -0.26 5.06
C SER A 184 12.33 0.26 3.77
N THR A 185 12.65 1.50 3.45
CA THR A 185 12.25 2.12 2.19
C THR A 185 13.35 1.84 1.16
N ASP A 186 12.95 1.39 -0.01
CA ASP A 186 13.86 0.92 -1.07
C ASP A 186 13.64 1.66 -2.41
N GLY A 187 12.99 2.83 -2.34
CA GLY A 187 12.81 3.71 -3.50
C GLY A 187 11.81 3.21 -4.53
N ARG A 188 10.91 2.28 -4.18
CA ARG A 188 9.82 1.82 -5.08
C ARG A 188 8.94 2.95 -5.61
N ILE A 189 8.81 4.03 -4.87
CA ILE A 189 8.00 5.18 -5.25
C ILE A 189 8.88 6.41 -5.20
N THR A 190 9.06 7.06 -6.34
CA THR A 190 9.80 8.32 -6.45
C THR A 190 8.84 9.45 -6.77
N ARG A 191 8.85 10.49 -5.94
CA ARG A 191 8.15 11.75 -6.20
C ARG A 191 9.17 12.77 -6.71
N ILE A 192 8.84 13.44 -7.81
CA ILE A 192 9.56 14.61 -8.32
C ILE A 192 8.62 15.82 -8.40
N GLY A 193 9.19 17.03 -8.42
CA GLY A 193 8.43 18.28 -8.26
C GLY A 193 7.78 18.42 -6.88
#